data_AF-A0A2U2J6G0-F1
#
_entry.id   AF-A0A2U2J6G0-F1
#
_cell.length_a   1.000
_cell.length_b   1.000
_cell.length_c   1.000
_cell.angle_alpha   90.00
_cell.angle_beta   90.00
_cell.angle_gamma   90.00
#
_symmetry.space_group_name_H-M   'P 1'
#
loop_
_entity.id
_entity.type
_entity.pdbx_description
1 polymer ?
#
loop_
_entity_poly.entity_id
_entity_poly.type
_entity_poly.pdbx_seq_one_letter_code
_entity_poly.pdbx_strand_id
1 'polypeptide(L)'
;MLGLAGAASLLLLPVEKLAPTAWPPLALRALATVQPALLILVATALGAWLAPRSGLDAPLIRAWAERRPWRPVVREQLPAAIIVGLLVAAILVAYAGLWEARMAGVASGPALGFEVPLVTKLLYGGIAEELLMRWGVMSLVAWLAWRLPGRSQPVPGWCYWTGAAAAALLFAAGHLPLLFLSVPSPPPWLVGAVILGNALPGLLFGWLFWRKGLEAAMIAHASAHLASTAVLAL
;
A
#
# COMPACT_ATOMS: atom_id res chain seq x y z
N MET A 1 2.99 -15.39 6.74
CA MET A 1 3.94 -15.88 5.70
C MET A 1 3.88 -15.03 4.43
N LEU A 2 2.70 -14.74 3.86
CA LEU A 2 2.58 -13.92 2.63
C LEU A 2 3.26 -12.54 2.72
N GLY A 3 3.08 -11.81 3.83
CA GLY A 3 3.76 -10.53 4.03
C GLY A 3 5.30 -10.63 4.07
N LEU A 4 5.86 -11.75 4.59
CA LEU A 4 7.31 -11.97 4.58
C LEU A 4 7.83 -12.29 3.18
N ALA A 5 7.04 -12.98 2.34
CA ALA A 5 7.36 -13.15 0.93
C ALA A 5 7.36 -11.79 0.20
N GLY A 6 6.42 -10.90 0.56
CA GLY A 6 6.45 -9.49 0.17
C GLY A 6 7.76 -8.81 0.53
N ALA A 7 8.16 -8.83 1.81
CA ALA A 7 9.44 -8.25 2.25
C ALA A 7 10.66 -8.86 1.53
N ALA A 8 10.69 -10.19 1.36
CA ALA A 8 11.78 -10.87 0.68
C ALA A 8 11.88 -10.47 -0.80
N SER A 9 10.76 -10.12 -1.45
CA SER A 9 10.75 -9.65 -2.84
C SER A 9 11.49 -8.32 -3.05
N LEU A 10 11.77 -7.56 -1.98
CA LEU A 10 12.61 -6.36 -2.03
C LEU A 10 14.09 -6.67 -2.31
N LEU A 11 14.54 -7.92 -2.12
CA LEU A 11 15.91 -8.34 -2.50
C LEU A 11 16.16 -8.29 -4.01
N LEU A 12 15.09 -8.23 -4.81
CA LEU A 12 15.14 -8.07 -6.26
C LEU A 12 15.43 -6.62 -6.69
N LEU A 13 15.32 -5.66 -5.76
CA LEU A 13 15.58 -4.26 -6.05
C LEU A 13 17.10 -3.98 -6.05
N PRO A 14 17.59 -3.14 -6.97
CA PRO A 14 18.98 -2.71 -7.00
C PRO A 14 19.21 -1.60 -5.96
N VAL A 15 18.98 -1.89 -4.67
CA VAL A 15 19.02 -0.92 -3.56
C VAL A 15 20.38 -0.23 -3.40
N GLU A 16 21.45 -0.85 -3.88
CA GLU A 16 22.79 -0.28 -3.89
C GLU A 16 22.91 0.95 -4.79
N LYS A 17 22.03 1.09 -5.79
CA LYS A 17 21.95 2.30 -6.62
C LYS A 17 21.36 3.49 -5.88
N LEU A 18 20.58 3.24 -4.81
CA LEU A 18 19.84 4.26 -4.07
C LEU A 18 20.62 4.87 -2.90
N ALA A 19 21.70 4.22 -2.47
CA ALA A 19 22.43 4.59 -1.27
C ALA A 19 23.83 5.15 -1.58
N PRO A 20 24.39 6.00 -0.70
CA PRO A 20 25.80 6.40 -0.79
C PRO A 20 26.72 5.17 -0.78
N THR A 21 27.79 5.20 -1.58
CA THR A 21 28.77 4.09 -1.74
C THR A 21 29.50 3.68 -0.46
N ALA A 22 29.31 4.42 0.65
CA ALA A 22 29.95 4.17 1.94
C ALA A 22 29.34 2.99 2.73
N TRP A 23 28.14 2.51 2.38
CA TRP A 23 27.47 1.44 3.12
C TRP A 23 27.75 0.06 2.50
N PRO A 24 28.08 -0.97 3.31
CA PRO A 24 28.23 -2.33 2.79
C PRO A 24 26.94 -2.82 2.11
N PRO A 25 27.00 -3.44 0.91
CA PRO A 25 25.81 -3.91 0.19
C PRO A 25 24.90 -4.84 1.02
N LEU A 26 25.51 -5.72 1.83
CA LEU A 26 24.77 -6.60 2.73
C LEU A 26 23.95 -5.82 3.77
N ALA A 27 24.51 -4.73 4.31
CA ALA A 27 23.81 -3.89 5.29
C ALA A 27 22.61 -3.17 4.64
N LEU A 28 22.77 -2.67 3.40
CA LEU A 28 21.69 -2.05 2.65
C LEU A 28 20.56 -3.05 2.34
N ARG A 29 20.90 -4.25 1.88
CA ARG A 29 19.93 -5.31 1.62
C ARG A 29 19.21 -5.77 2.89
N ALA A 30 19.95 -5.90 4.00
CA ALA A 30 19.38 -6.25 5.29
C ALA A 30 18.42 -5.16 5.77
N LEU A 31 18.80 -3.88 5.69
CA LEU A 31 17.93 -2.77 6.07
C LEU A 31 16.67 -2.74 5.20
N ALA A 32 16.82 -2.88 3.88
CA ALA A 32 15.72 -2.87 2.93
C ALA A 32 14.72 -4.03 3.12
N THR A 33 15.08 -5.11 3.80
CA THR A 33 14.23 -6.32 3.91
C THR A 33 13.81 -6.62 5.34
N VAL A 34 14.74 -6.56 6.29
CA VAL A 34 14.48 -6.86 7.70
C VAL A 34 13.60 -5.79 8.34
N GLN A 35 13.85 -4.51 8.09
CA GLN A 35 13.02 -3.45 8.66
C GLN A 35 11.56 -3.55 8.18
N PRO A 36 11.25 -3.64 6.87
CA PRO A 36 9.89 -3.89 6.42
C PRO A 36 9.30 -5.19 6.98
N ALA A 37 10.07 -6.28 7.04
CA ALA A 37 9.60 -7.55 7.61
C ALA A 37 9.14 -7.39 9.07
N LEU A 38 9.91 -6.68 9.90
CA LEU A 38 9.54 -6.40 11.29
C LEU A 38 8.27 -5.54 11.37
N LEU A 39 8.16 -4.49 10.56
CA LEU A 39 6.97 -3.65 10.50
C LEU A 39 5.73 -4.46 10.07
N ILE A 40 5.88 -5.35 9.09
CA ILE A 40 4.81 -6.22 8.60
C ILE A 40 4.38 -7.19 9.70
N LEU A 41 5.31 -7.77 10.47
CA LEU A 41 4.98 -8.65 11.58
C LEU A 41 4.19 -7.90 12.67
N VAL A 42 4.64 -6.70 13.04
CA VAL A 42 3.95 -5.84 14.03
C VAL A 42 2.57 -5.46 13.53
N ALA A 43 2.45 -4.97 12.28
CA ALA A 43 1.18 -4.59 11.68
C ALA A 43 0.22 -5.78 11.56
N THR A 44 0.73 -6.97 11.21
CA THR A 44 -0.06 -8.21 11.13
C THR A 44 -0.63 -8.58 12.50
N ALA A 45 0.20 -8.53 13.55
CA ALA A 45 -0.23 -8.82 14.92
C ALA A 45 -1.24 -7.78 15.44
N LEU A 46 -0.97 -6.49 15.21
CA LEU A 46 -1.86 -5.39 15.58
C LEU A 46 -3.21 -5.50 14.88
N GLY A 47 -3.22 -5.72 13.56
CA GLY A 47 -4.46 -5.88 12.81
C GLY A 47 -5.26 -7.10 13.24
N ALA A 48 -4.60 -8.24 13.48
CA ALA A 48 -5.27 -9.45 13.97
C ALA A 48 -5.95 -9.24 15.32
N TRP A 49 -5.38 -8.38 16.16
CA TRP A 49 -5.96 -7.98 17.43
C TRP A 49 -7.08 -6.94 17.22
N LEU A 50 -6.83 -5.85 16.50
CA LEU A 50 -7.69 -4.67 16.48
C LEU A 50 -8.83 -4.74 15.47
N ALA A 51 -8.59 -5.27 14.27
CA ALA A 51 -9.57 -5.25 13.18
C ALA A 51 -10.91 -5.89 13.59
N PRO A 52 -10.95 -7.11 14.18
CA PRO A 52 -12.21 -7.73 14.56
C PRO A 52 -12.97 -6.95 15.64
N ARG A 53 -12.26 -6.19 16.49
CA ARG A 53 -12.89 -5.38 17.55
C ARG A 53 -13.62 -4.17 17.01
N SER A 54 -13.21 -3.66 15.86
CA SER A 54 -13.83 -2.52 15.19
C SER A 54 -14.63 -2.93 13.96
N GLY A 55 -14.96 -4.22 13.78
CA GLY A 55 -15.77 -4.71 12.65
C GLY A 55 -15.06 -4.77 11.29
N LEU A 56 -13.73 -4.66 11.27
CA LEU A 56 -12.90 -4.90 10.09
C LEU A 56 -12.49 -6.37 10.02
N ASP A 57 -12.20 -6.87 8.82
CA ASP A 57 -12.07 -8.31 8.60
C ASP A 57 -11.12 -8.67 7.45
N ALA A 58 -10.66 -9.92 7.47
CA ALA A 58 -9.95 -10.57 6.37
C ALA A 58 -10.75 -11.85 6.00
N PRO A 59 -11.87 -11.71 5.26
CA PRO A 59 -12.85 -12.78 5.11
C PRO A 59 -12.31 -14.06 4.47
N LEU A 60 -11.37 -13.95 3.52
CA LEU A 60 -10.81 -15.11 2.82
C LEU A 60 -9.83 -15.85 3.72
N ILE A 61 -8.95 -15.13 4.41
CA ILE A 61 -8.02 -15.67 5.40
C ILE A 61 -8.79 -16.33 6.54
N ARG A 62 -9.86 -15.69 7.04
CA ARG A 62 -10.73 -16.27 8.06
C ARG A 62 -11.39 -17.55 7.55
N ALA A 63 -11.95 -17.54 6.33
CA ALA A 63 -12.56 -18.73 5.76
C ALA A 63 -11.56 -19.90 5.65
N TRP A 64 -10.32 -19.65 5.27
CA TRP A 64 -9.27 -20.66 5.28
C TRP A 64 -8.92 -21.16 6.70
N ALA A 65 -8.74 -20.25 7.65
CA ALA A 65 -8.43 -20.61 9.04
C ALA A 65 -9.54 -21.46 9.67
N GLU A 66 -10.80 -21.13 9.38
CA GLU A 66 -11.99 -21.83 9.87
C GLU A 66 -12.39 -23.04 9.01
N ARG A 67 -11.60 -23.38 7.97
CA ARG A 67 -11.90 -24.46 7.01
C ARG A 67 -13.30 -24.34 6.36
N ARG A 68 -13.76 -23.12 6.14
CA ARG A 68 -15.02 -22.79 5.46
C ARG A 68 -14.82 -22.67 3.94
N PRO A 69 -15.89 -22.80 3.14
CA PRO A 69 -15.81 -22.59 1.69
C PRO A 69 -15.32 -21.18 1.34
N TRP A 70 -14.20 -21.10 0.63
CA TRP A 70 -13.57 -19.83 0.24
C TRP A 70 -14.14 -19.23 -1.06
N ARG A 71 -14.73 -20.06 -1.93
CA ARG A 71 -15.23 -19.65 -3.26
C ARG A 71 -16.30 -18.55 -3.18
N PRO A 72 -17.29 -18.58 -2.26
CA PRO A 72 -18.28 -17.51 -2.14
C PRO A 72 -17.65 -16.17 -1.74
N VAL A 73 -16.66 -16.19 -0.83
CA VAL A 73 -15.95 -15.00 -0.38
C VAL A 73 -15.23 -14.32 -1.54
N VAL A 74 -14.47 -15.10 -2.32
CA VAL A 74 -13.77 -14.56 -3.50
C VAL A 74 -14.76 -14.02 -4.54
N ARG A 75 -15.88 -14.73 -4.79
CA ARG A 75 -16.91 -14.26 -5.73
C ARG A 75 -17.51 -12.91 -5.32
N GLU A 76 -17.62 -12.64 -4.02
CA GLU A 76 -18.14 -11.37 -3.51
C GLU A 76 -17.10 -10.24 -3.58
N GLN A 77 -15.83 -10.55 -3.27
CA GLN A 77 -14.74 -9.56 -3.25
C GLN A 77 -14.25 -9.18 -4.64
N LEU A 78 -14.12 -10.17 -5.54
CA LEU A 78 -13.38 -10.03 -6.79
C LEU A 78 -13.93 -8.94 -7.73
N PRO A 79 -15.24 -8.83 -8.01
CA PRO A 79 -15.74 -7.81 -8.94
C PRO A 79 -15.41 -6.40 -8.49
N ALA A 80 -15.68 -6.08 -7.21
CA ALA A 80 -15.38 -4.77 -6.64
C ALA A 80 -13.86 -4.50 -6.63
N ALA A 81 -13.05 -5.51 -6.30
CA ALA A 81 -11.60 -5.38 -6.29
C ALA A 81 -11.02 -5.10 -7.68
N ILE A 82 -11.45 -5.83 -8.71
CA ILE A 82 -11.01 -5.60 -10.09
C ILE A 82 -11.44 -4.21 -10.57
N ILE A 83 -12.71 -3.82 -10.35
CA ILE A 83 -13.21 -2.50 -10.77
C ILE A 83 -12.41 -1.37 -10.12
N VAL A 84 -12.20 -1.43 -8.81
CA VAL A 84 -11.42 -0.41 -8.08
C VAL A 84 -9.96 -0.42 -8.54
N GLY A 85 -9.36 -1.59 -8.77
CA GLY A 85 -7.99 -1.70 -9.27
C GLY A 85 -7.81 -1.08 -10.66
N LEU A 86 -8.73 -1.36 -11.59
CA LEU A 86 -8.73 -0.76 -12.93
C LEU A 86 -8.97 0.75 -12.88
N LEU A 87 -9.88 1.21 -12.00
CA LEU A 87 -10.10 2.64 -11.79
C LEU A 87 -8.84 3.33 -11.27
N VAL A 88 -8.16 2.75 -10.28
CA VAL A 88 -6.91 3.29 -9.75
C VAL A 88 -5.83 3.30 -10.84
N ALA A 89 -5.69 2.24 -11.63
CA ALA A 89 -4.75 2.22 -12.75
C ALA A 89 -5.04 3.35 -13.75
N ALA A 90 -6.29 3.53 -14.15
CA ALA A 90 -6.68 4.60 -15.07
C ALA A 90 -6.38 5.99 -14.48
N ILE A 91 -6.69 6.21 -13.21
CA ILE A 91 -6.36 7.45 -12.48
C ILE A 91 -4.85 7.68 -12.51
N LEU A 92 -4.04 6.69 -12.15
CA LEU A 92 -2.59 6.83 -12.06
C LEU A 92 -1.92 7.01 -13.42
N VAL A 93 -2.40 6.34 -14.47
CA VAL A 93 -1.91 6.53 -15.85
C VAL A 93 -2.25 7.94 -16.35
N ALA A 94 -3.50 8.39 -16.18
CA ALA A 94 -3.90 9.75 -16.55
C ALA A 94 -3.13 10.79 -15.74
N TYR A 95 -2.91 10.52 -14.45
CA TYR A 95 -2.11 11.36 -13.57
C TYR A 95 -0.67 11.45 -14.06
N ALA A 96 -0.03 10.32 -14.39
CA ALA A 96 1.33 10.31 -14.93
C ALA A 96 1.44 11.16 -16.21
N GLY A 97 0.50 10.99 -17.16
CA GLY A 97 0.47 11.79 -18.39
C GLY A 97 0.26 13.29 -18.16
N LEU A 98 -0.55 13.69 -17.17
CA LEU A 98 -0.75 15.10 -16.81
C LEU A 98 0.55 15.77 -16.32
N TRP A 99 1.40 15.01 -15.63
CA TRP A 99 2.64 15.53 -15.04
C TRP A 99 3.89 15.29 -15.89
N GLU A 100 3.82 14.51 -16.96
CA GLU A 100 4.96 14.11 -17.80
C GLU A 100 5.78 15.32 -18.28
N ALA A 101 5.14 16.28 -18.93
CA ALA A 101 5.81 17.48 -19.44
C ALA A 101 6.44 18.34 -18.32
N ARG A 102 5.86 18.32 -17.11
CA ARG A 102 6.39 19.04 -15.94
C ARG A 102 7.51 18.26 -15.23
N MET A 103 7.57 16.94 -15.40
CA MET A 103 8.61 16.06 -14.86
C MET A 103 9.87 16.02 -15.73
N ALA A 104 9.73 16.34 -17.02
CA ALA A 104 10.84 16.35 -17.97
C ALA A 104 11.98 17.26 -17.46
N GLY A 105 13.15 16.65 -17.19
CA GLY A 105 14.34 17.34 -16.72
C GLY A 105 14.37 17.69 -15.22
N VAL A 106 13.36 17.28 -14.43
CA VAL A 106 13.34 17.53 -12.96
C VAL A 106 14.11 16.47 -12.19
N ALA A 107 14.06 15.21 -12.63
CA ALA A 107 14.72 14.10 -11.96
C ALA A 107 16.22 14.05 -12.33
N SER A 108 17.09 14.03 -11.32
CA SER A 108 18.55 14.07 -11.49
C SER A 108 19.32 13.24 -10.44
N GLY A 109 18.61 12.66 -9.46
CA GLY A 109 19.21 11.92 -8.36
C GLY A 109 19.46 10.44 -8.65
N PRO A 110 20.10 9.71 -7.70
CA PRO A 110 20.45 8.30 -7.82
C PRO A 110 19.28 7.34 -8.10
N ALA A 111 18.06 7.76 -7.78
CA ALA A 111 16.84 7.00 -8.04
C ALA A 111 16.25 7.21 -9.45
N LEU A 112 16.91 7.98 -10.33
CA LEU A 112 16.50 8.13 -11.72
C LEU A 112 16.51 6.78 -12.45
N GLY A 113 15.40 6.42 -13.10
CA GLY A 113 15.25 5.13 -13.78
C GLY A 113 15.17 3.94 -12.83
N PHE A 114 14.89 4.16 -11.55
CA PHE A 114 14.65 3.07 -10.61
C PHE A 114 13.34 2.35 -10.94
N GLU A 115 13.45 1.15 -11.49
CA GLU A 115 12.30 0.32 -11.82
C GLU A 115 12.08 -0.76 -10.76
N VAL A 116 10.83 -0.84 -10.29
CA VAL A 116 10.37 -1.92 -9.41
C VAL A 116 9.86 -3.07 -10.28
N PRO A 117 10.44 -4.28 -10.18
CA PRO A 117 9.97 -5.44 -10.93
C PRO A 117 8.50 -5.74 -10.63
N LEU A 118 7.76 -6.24 -11.63
CA LEU A 118 6.33 -6.55 -11.46
C LEU A 118 6.09 -7.50 -10.28
N VAL A 119 6.92 -8.52 -10.12
CA VAL A 119 6.82 -9.45 -8.98
C VAL A 119 6.90 -8.74 -7.62
N THR A 120 7.77 -7.74 -7.48
CA THR A 120 7.90 -6.93 -6.25
C THR A 120 6.70 -6.00 -6.09
N LYS A 121 6.19 -5.40 -7.17
CA LYS A 121 4.93 -4.62 -7.13
C LYS A 121 3.76 -5.48 -6.63
N LEU A 122 3.65 -6.73 -7.06
CA LEU A 122 2.56 -7.62 -6.66
C LEU A 122 2.72 -8.15 -5.23
N LEU A 123 3.93 -8.60 -4.86
CA LEU A 123 4.17 -9.19 -3.55
C LEU A 123 4.33 -8.15 -2.44
N TYR A 124 5.12 -7.10 -2.67
CA TYR A 124 5.30 -6.04 -1.71
C TYR A 124 4.13 -5.05 -1.77
N GLY A 125 3.88 -4.44 -2.93
CA GLY A 125 2.77 -3.48 -3.10
C GLY A 125 1.40 -4.10 -2.84
N GLY A 126 1.07 -5.16 -3.59
CA GLY A 126 -0.24 -5.81 -3.51
C GLY A 126 -0.55 -6.55 -2.19
N ILE A 127 0.46 -6.91 -1.37
CA ILE A 127 0.23 -7.68 -0.13
C ILE A 127 0.86 -6.99 1.09
N ALA A 128 2.16 -6.73 1.08
CA ALA A 128 2.86 -6.22 2.26
C ALA A 128 2.38 -4.80 2.63
N GLU A 129 2.20 -3.91 1.67
CA GLU A 129 1.71 -2.56 1.92
C GLU A 129 0.27 -2.56 2.43
N GLU A 130 -0.58 -3.47 1.96
CA GLU A 130 -1.93 -3.64 2.50
C GLU A 130 -1.93 -4.18 3.94
N LEU A 131 -1.02 -5.09 4.28
CA LEU A 131 -0.85 -5.54 5.66
C LEU A 131 -0.39 -4.39 6.58
N LEU A 132 0.54 -3.56 6.10
CA LEU A 132 1.01 -2.41 6.86
C LEU A 132 -0.09 -1.37 7.05
N MET A 133 -0.67 -0.89 5.94
CA MET A 133 -1.51 0.30 5.93
C MET A 133 -2.96 0.00 6.26
N ARG A 134 -3.54 -1.08 5.71
CA ARG A 134 -4.96 -1.39 5.89
C ARG A 134 -5.14 -2.21 7.14
N TRP A 135 -4.46 -3.36 7.19
CA TRP A 135 -4.60 -4.26 8.32
C TRP A 135 -4.02 -3.70 9.62
N GLY A 136 -2.81 -3.12 9.59
CA GLY A 136 -2.18 -2.51 10.76
C GLY A 136 -2.70 -1.12 11.08
N VAL A 137 -2.28 -0.12 10.30
CA VAL A 137 -2.48 1.31 10.61
C VAL A 137 -3.96 1.71 10.60
N MET A 138 -4.69 1.42 9.52
CA MET A 138 -6.10 1.80 9.43
C MET A 138 -6.94 1.12 10.51
N SER A 139 -6.73 -0.17 10.81
CA SER A 139 -7.43 -0.84 11.92
C SER A 139 -7.12 -0.22 13.27
N LEU A 140 -5.85 0.15 13.54
CA LEU A 140 -5.47 0.83 14.77
C LEU A 140 -6.18 2.18 14.91
N VAL A 141 -6.12 3.01 13.87
CA VAL A 141 -6.70 4.35 13.90
C VAL A 141 -8.23 4.28 13.96
N ALA A 142 -8.87 3.39 13.19
CA ALA A 142 -10.31 3.19 13.23
C ALA A 142 -10.77 2.70 14.61
N TRP A 143 -10.02 1.78 15.22
CA TRP A 143 -10.29 1.31 16.57
C TRP A 143 -10.11 2.40 17.62
N LEU A 144 -9.09 3.25 17.52
CA LEU A 144 -8.91 4.40 18.43
C LEU A 144 -10.05 5.42 18.26
N ALA A 145 -10.39 5.76 17.02
CA ALA A 145 -11.50 6.64 16.67
C ALA A 145 -12.84 6.11 17.22
N TRP A 146 -13.02 4.79 17.25
CA TRP A 146 -14.20 4.17 17.86
C TRP A 146 -14.12 4.06 19.39
N ARG A 147 -12.94 3.77 19.94
CA ARG A 147 -12.74 3.52 21.37
C ARG A 147 -12.82 4.79 22.21
N LEU A 148 -12.18 5.87 21.77
CA LEU A 148 -12.06 7.10 22.56
C LEU A 148 -13.42 7.76 22.85
N PRO A 149 -14.38 7.82 21.91
CA PRO A 149 -15.71 8.39 22.17
C PRO A 149 -16.68 7.44 22.89
N GLY A 150 -16.24 6.28 23.38
CA GLY A 150 -17.07 5.39 24.19
C GLY A 150 -17.66 4.17 23.49
N ARG A 151 -17.14 3.77 22.32
CA ARG A 151 -17.48 2.51 21.63
C ARG A 151 -18.95 2.35 21.26
N SER A 152 -19.54 3.36 20.63
CA SER A 152 -20.91 3.28 20.10
C SER A 152 -21.11 2.08 19.19
N GLN A 153 -22.30 1.48 19.19
CA GLN A 153 -22.69 0.39 18.29
C GLN A 153 -23.89 0.79 17.42
N PRO A 154 -23.87 0.53 16.10
CA PRO A 154 -22.72 0.00 15.34
C PRO A 154 -21.54 0.99 15.29
N VAL A 155 -20.35 0.50 14.93
CA VAL A 155 -19.16 1.35 14.75
C VAL A 155 -19.47 2.42 13.69
N PRO A 156 -19.35 3.72 13.99
CA PRO A 156 -19.69 4.78 13.05
C PRO A 156 -18.82 4.79 11.80
N GLY A 157 -19.42 5.13 10.66
CA GLY A 157 -18.73 5.24 9.36
C GLY A 157 -17.50 6.17 9.38
N TRP A 158 -17.58 7.26 10.15
CA TRP A 158 -16.50 8.23 10.25
C TRP A 158 -15.22 7.63 10.86
N CYS A 159 -15.32 6.64 11.75
CA CYS A 159 -14.14 5.99 12.34
C CYS A 159 -13.30 5.29 11.26
N TYR A 160 -13.95 4.63 10.29
CA TYR A 160 -13.28 3.96 9.18
C TYR A 160 -12.67 4.95 8.19
N TRP A 161 -13.37 6.05 7.90
CA TRP A 161 -12.82 7.11 7.05
C TRP A 161 -11.61 7.80 7.68
N THR A 162 -11.64 8.06 9.00
CA THR A 162 -10.47 8.56 9.73
C THR A 162 -9.30 7.59 9.63
N GLY A 163 -9.54 6.29 9.81
CA GLY A 163 -8.51 5.26 9.63
C GLY A 163 -7.95 5.22 8.21
N ALA A 164 -8.82 5.24 7.20
CA ALA A 164 -8.43 5.24 5.79
C ALA A 164 -7.61 6.48 5.41
N ALA A 165 -8.03 7.66 5.86
CA ALA A 165 -7.33 8.92 5.60
C ALA A 165 -5.95 8.95 6.28
N ALA A 166 -5.86 8.55 7.55
CA ALA A 166 -4.58 8.50 8.26
C ALA A 166 -3.61 7.51 7.60
N ALA A 167 -4.08 6.31 7.24
CA ALA A 167 -3.26 5.32 6.56
C ALA A 167 -2.82 5.80 5.16
N ALA A 168 -3.71 6.42 4.39
CA ALA A 168 -3.40 6.96 3.07
C ALA A 168 -2.35 8.07 3.12
N LEU A 169 -2.47 8.99 4.09
CA LEU A 169 -1.49 10.07 4.29
C LEU A 169 -0.14 9.54 4.77
N LEU A 170 -0.13 8.57 5.69
CA LEU A 170 1.10 7.92 6.13
C LEU A 170 1.79 7.16 4.99
N PHE A 171 1.01 6.45 4.18
CA PHE A 171 1.51 5.76 2.99
C PHE A 171 2.13 6.75 1.99
N ALA A 172 1.43 7.85 1.71
CA ALA A 172 1.92 8.92 0.85
C ALA A 172 3.21 9.56 1.39
N ALA A 173 3.28 9.82 2.70
CA ALA A 173 4.49 10.30 3.36
C ALA A 173 5.66 9.32 3.24
N GLY A 174 5.39 8.02 3.30
CA GLY A 174 6.38 6.95 3.10
C GLY A 174 7.06 6.94 1.72
N HIS A 175 6.47 7.61 0.72
CA HIS A 175 7.05 7.76 -0.62
C HIS A 175 7.95 8.99 -0.76
N LEU A 176 7.89 9.94 0.18
CA LEU A 176 8.69 11.15 0.12
C LEU A 176 10.21 10.89 0.18
N PRO A 177 10.73 9.95 1.00
CA PRO A 177 12.17 9.64 0.98
C PRO A 177 12.69 9.30 -0.42
N LEU A 178 11.95 8.51 -1.20
CA LEU A 178 12.33 8.20 -2.58
C LEU A 178 12.27 9.44 -3.48
N LEU A 179 11.29 10.32 -3.30
CA LEU A 179 11.25 11.61 -4.00
C LEU A 179 12.51 12.45 -3.72
N PHE A 180 12.90 12.60 -2.45
CA PHE A 180 14.08 13.38 -2.09
C PHE A 180 15.40 12.74 -2.55
N LEU A 181 15.41 11.41 -2.76
CA LEU A 181 16.53 10.71 -3.42
C LEU A 181 16.53 10.91 -4.94
N SER A 182 15.38 11.04 -5.58
CA SER A 182 15.26 11.30 -7.04
C SER A 182 15.48 12.77 -7.41
N VAL A 183 15.10 13.68 -6.52
CA VAL A 183 15.13 15.13 -6.71
C VAL A 183 15.58 15.76 -5.38
N PRO A 184 16.87 16.11 -5.22
CA PRO A 184 17.43 16.57 -3.95
C PRO A 184 16.75 17.80 -3.34
N SER A 185 16.18 18.68 -4.19
CA SER A 185 15.42 19.86 -3.79
C SER A 185 14.12 19.94 -4.58
N PRO A 186 13.12 19.09 -4.29
CA PRO A 186 11.90 19.03 -5.06
C PRO A 186 11.06 20.30 -4.81
N PRO A 187 10.53 20.95 -5.86
CA PRO A 187 9.66 22.09 -5.68
C PRO A 187 8.36 21.68 -4.95
N PRO A 188 7.71 22.57 -4.19
CA PRO A 188 6.54 22.21 -3.37
C PRO A 188 5.39 21.52 -4.12
N TRP A 189 5.18 21.89 -5.38
CA TRP A 189 4.15 21.27 -6.22
C TRP A 189 4.43 19.78 -6.49
N LEU A 190 5.70 19.37 -6.58
CA LEU A 190 6.09 17.98 -6.81
C LEU A 190 5.89 17.14 -5.55
N VAL A 191 6.19 17.71 -4.38
CA VAL A 191 5.85 17.10 -3.09
C VAL A 191 4.34 16.89 -2.99
N GLY A 192 3.55 17.91 -3.32
CA GLY A 192 2.09 17.80 -3.38
C GLY A 192 1.62 16.74 -4.39
N ALA A 193 2.29 16.63 -5.53
CA ALA A 193 1.96 15.64 -6.54
C ALA A 193 2.21 14.20 -6.05
N VAL A 194 3.37 13.93 -5.45
CA VAL A 194 3.67 12.61 -4.84
C VAL A 194 2.68 12.29 -3.72
N ILE A 195 2.34 13.27 -2.88
CA ILE A 195 1.35 13.04 -1.82
C ILE A 195 -0.01 12.67 -2.42
N LEU A 196 -0.51 13.45 -3.39
CA LEU A 196 -1.81 13.21 -4.01
C LEU A 196 -1.87 11.87 -4.76
N GLY A 197 -0.84 11.56 -5.54
CA GLY A 197 -0.74 10.33 -6.33
C GLY A 197 -0.74 9.06 -5.47
N ASN A 198 -0.32 9.14 -4.21
CA ASN A 198 -0.32 8.00 -3.29
C ASN A 198 -1.52 7.99 -2.33
N ALA A 199 -1.96 9.17 -1.87
CA ALA A 199 -3.07 9.27 -0.93
C ALA A 199 -4.42 8.89 -1.58
N LEU A 200 -4.62 9.22 -2.87
CA LEU A 200 -5.87 8.92 -3.56
C LEU A 200 -6.11 7.41 -3.76
N PRO A 201 -5.17 6.61 -4.32
CA PRO A 201 -5.24 5.14 -4.26
C PRO A 201 -5.34 4.63 -2.82
N GLY A 202 -4.56 5.25 -1.93
CA GLY A 202 -4.60 5.12 -0.48
C GLY A 202 -6.02 4.96 0.07
N LEU A 203 -6.82 6.01 -0.15
CA LEU A 203 -8.20 6.15 0.28
C LEU A 203 -9.14 5.14 -0.39
N LEU A 204 -8.99 4.89 -1.70
CA LEU A 204 -9.84 3.95 -2.44
C LEU A 204 -9.68 2.51 -1.95
N PHE A 205 -8.44 2.06 -1.73
CA PHE A 205 -8.18 0.74 -1.15
C PHE A 205 -8.59 0.68 0.33
N GLY A 206 -8.44 1.78 1.09
CA GLY A 206 -8.95 1.85 2.47
C GLY A 206 -10.47 1.72 2.55
N TRP A 207 -11.20 2.41 1.67
CA TRP A 207 -12.64 2.24 1.53
C TRP A 207 -12.99 0.79 1.15
N LEU A 208 -12.30 0.21 0.18
CA LEU A 208 -12.55 -1.16 -0.24
C LEU A 208 -12.28 -2.17 0.90
N PHE A 209 -11.21 -1.97 1.67
CA PHE A 209 -10.91 -2.77 2.86
C PHE A 209 -12.08 -2.71 3.86
N TRP A 210 -12.61 -1.52 4.14
CA TRP A 210 -13.77 -1.38 5.01
C TRP A 210 -15.01 -2.11 4.47
N ARG A 211 -15.28 -2.00 3.16
CA ARG A 211 -16.52 -2.53 2.56
C ARG A 211 -16.47 -4.02 2.23
N LYS A 212 -15.29 -4.56 1.93
CA LYS A 212 -15.11 -5.90 1.35
C LYS A 212 -14.00 -6.73 2.00
N GLY A 213 -13.25 -6.18 2.95
CA GLY A 213 -12.19 -6.90 3.68
C GLY A 213 -10.82 -6.80 3.02
N LEU A 214 -9.81 -7.29 3.75
CA LEU A 214 -8.39 -7.06 3.45
C LEU A 214 -7.98 -7.57 2.07
N GLU A 215 -8.44 -8.76 1.70
CA GLU A 215 -8.04 -9.42 0.46
C GLU A 215 -8.62 -8.71 -0.76
N ALA A 216 -9.77 -8.05 -0.63
CA ALA A 216 -10.30 -7.20 -1.70
C ALA A 216 -9.37 -6.00 -1.97
N ALA A 217 -8.83 -5.36 -0.93
CA ALA A 217 -7.85 -4.29 -1.08
C ALA A 217 -6.54 -4.80 -1.72
N MET A 218 -6.06 -5.98 -1.30
CA MET A 218 -4.88 -6.63 -1.91
C MET A 218 -5.07 -6.90 -3.40
N ILE A 219 -6.21 -7.49 -3.78
CA ILE A 219 -6.53 -7.78 -5.17
C ILE A 219 -6.65 -6.49 -5.98
N ALA A 220 -7.29 -5.44 -5.43
CA ALA A 220 -7.42 -4.16 -6.11
C ALA A 220 -6.06 -3.50 -6.35
N HIS A 221 -5.18 -3.50 -5.35
CA HIS A 221 -3.85 -2.91 -5.47
C HIS A 221 -2.97 -3.69 -6.46
N ALA A 222 -2.95 -5.03 -6.37
CA ALA A 222 -2.25 -5.87 -7.34
C ALA A 222 -2.80 -5.65 -8.78
N SER A 223 -4.12 -5.54 -8.93
CA SER A 223 -4.76 -5.28 -10.23
C SER A 223 -4.40 -3.90 -10.78
N ALA A 224 -4.29 -2.89 -9.92
CA ALA A 224 -3.84 -1.56 -10.33
C ALA A 224 -2.41 -1.62 -10.91
N HIS A 225 -1.49 -2.31 -10.23
CA HIS A 225 -0.13 -2.51 -10.74
C HIS A 225 -0.07 -3.30 -12.06
N LEU A 226 -0.87 -4.37 -12.18
CA LEU A 226 -0.95 -5.17 -13.41
C LEU A 226 -1.42 -4.30 -14.58
N ALA A 227 -2.55 -3.61 -14.41
CA ALA A 227 -3.15 -2.80 -15.46
C ALA A 227 -2.27 -1.61 -15.84
N SER A 228 -1.72 -0.88 -14.86
CA SER A 228 -0.86 0.28 -15.15
C SER A 228 0.45 -0.14 -15.83
N THR A 229 1.04 -1.28 -15.42
CA THR A 229 2.27 -1.79 -16.05
C THR A 229 2.00 -2.26 -17.47
N ALA A 230 0.86 -2.91 -17.72
CA ALA A 230 0.47 -3.33 -19.07
C ALA A 230 0.26 -2.13 -20.00
N VAL A 231 -0.38 -1.06 -19.54
CA VAL A 231 -0.62 0.15 -20.35
C VAL A 231 0.69 0.90 -20.64
N LEU A 232 1.59 1.03 -19.66
CA LEU A 232 2.86 1.74 -19.83
C LEU A 232 3.92 0.94 -20.61
N ALA A 233 3.67 -0.33 -20.91
CA ALA A 233 4.55 -1.18 -21.72
C ALA A 233 4.17 -1.18 -23.21
N LEU A 234 3.06 -0.53 -23.60
CA LEU A 234 2.60 -0.33 -24.97
C LEU A 234 3.15 0.98 -25.53
#